data_AF-A0A3L6NIX3-F1
#
_entry.id   AF-A0A3L6NIX3-F1
#
_cell.length_a   1.000
_cell.length_b   1.000
_cell.length_c   1.000
_cell.angle_alpha   90.00
_cell.angle_beta   90.00
_cell.angle_gamma   90.00
#
_symmetry.space_group_name_H-M   'P 1'
#
loop_
_entity.id
_entity.type
_entity.pdbx_description
1 polymer ?
#
loop_
_entity_poly.entity_id
_entity_poly.type
_entity_poly.pdbx_seq_one_letter_code
_entity_poly.pdbx_strand_id
1 'polypeptide(L)'
;MWLAREMTFMCGTIYASVDVILAGSSIAHDSYSSRSVTEDIQRTPAITWLMNFTYDLIAKLRKEVDGTSPSPLGFEVDYHRARHATDPRDKVYGLLAISDTTTADNYMEPVVADYSKPVREVFSIAAAHCLLNTIGWRGLSYIGDRSRYRIPDLPSWVPDYTQAIPWRLLQRRSEDTFKTATHQQVCIEYDINSPYTICSPYSYFDTITAATTAYWEDIEGYSQMIEILNLALNPFPVKTSGGDNVLSVMARTLTADQAGIYDYDSYDFVGQFGEMTYSMLWLSISKNPEMVYQLLKNPEASLSKALFSTGIQDRGDLLPSLLHPYRQIYKTEEQMELESKPTESQDQSLKARTSLIQLDWGSASHKRSLFRTKKGHLGLAPQTIQVGDEVGILQGAEVPHVFRRDSGSETSLSLVGDAYVYGIMHGELESEGLEFIRVRLV
;
A
#
# COMPACT_ATOMS: atom_id res chain seq x y z
N MET A 1 -4.20 13.29 37.33
CA MET A 1 -4.98 12.03 37.45
C MET A 1 -6.31 12.33 38.15
N TRP A 2 -7.42 11.92 37.55
CA TRP A 2 -8.59 11.37 38.23
C TRP A 2 -9.14 10.22 37.36
N LEU A 3 -8.34 9.18 37.14
CA LEU A 3 -8.88 7.90 36.68
C LEU A 3 -9.16 7.04 37.91
N ALA A 4 -10.29 6.35 37.88
CA ALA A 4 -10.75 5.50 38.97
C ALA A 4 -9.70 4.41 39.26
N ARG A 5 -9.49 4.10 40.55
CA ARG A 5 -8.57 3.02 40.99
C ARG A 5 -8.91 1.66 40.40
N GLU A 6 -10.17 1.46 40.02
CA GLU A 6 -10.67 0.24 39.41
C GLU A 6 -11.48 0.62 38.17
N MET A 7 -11.09 0.09 37.01
CA MET A 7 -11.77 0.31 35.75
C MET A 7 -12.20 -1.04 35.17
N THR A 8 -13.51 -1.15 34.92
CA THR A 8 -14.14 -2.33 34.31
C THR A 8 -14.68 -1.94 32.94
N PHE A 9 -14.27 -2.66 31.91
CA PHE A 9 -14.82 -2.48 30.58
C PHE A 9 -16.08 -3.32 30.42
N MET A 10 -17.11 -2.71 29.85
CA MET A 10 -18.39 -3.35 29.57
C MET A 10 -18.66 -3.36 28.07
N CYS A 11 -18.93 -4.53 27.52
CA CYS A 11 -19.36 -4.70 26.13
C CYS A 11 -20.55 -5.68 26.11
N GLY A 12 -21.77 -5.15 26.01
CA GLY A 12 -22.99 -5.95 26.13
C GLY A 12 -23.11 -6.59 27.53
N THR A 13 -23.22 -7.92 27.58
CA THR A 13 -23.29 -8.69 28.84
C THR A 13 -21.92 -9.06 29.41
N ILE A 14 -20.83 -8.66 28.75
CA ILE A 14 -19.47 -9.04 29.13
C ILE A 14 -18.82 -7.91 29.91
N TYR A 15 -18.20 -8.25 31.03
CA TYR A 15 -17.44 -7.35 31.89
C TYR A 15 -16.05 -7.95 32.16
N ALA A 16 -15.01 -7.12 32.00
CA ALA A 16 -13.63 -7.52 32.27
C ALA A 16 -12.87 -6.35 32.93
N SER A 17 -11.98 -6.66 33.88
CA SER A 17 -11.07 -5.64 34.42
C SER A 17 -10.01 -5.27 33.38
N VAL A 18 -9.44 -4.07 33.50
CA VAL A 18 -8.25 -3.66 32.75
C VAL A 18 -7.17 -4.75 32.78
N ASP A 19 -6.88 -5.33 33.95
CA ASP A 19 -5.82 -6.33 34.10
C ASP A 19 -6.07 -7.61 33.31
N VAL A 20 -7.33 -8.06 33.23
CA VAL A 20 -7.71 -9.24 32.44
C VAL A 20 -7.53 -8.98 30.95
N ILE A 21 -7.84 -7.77 30.47
CA ILE A 21 -7.63 -7.38 29.07
C ILE A 21 -6.14 -7.31 28.74
N LEU A 22 -5.32 -6.73 29.64
CA LEU A 22 -3.87 -6.65 29.48
C LEU A 22 -3.19 -8.03 29.51
N ALA A 23 -3.64 -8.93 30.38
CA ALA A 23 -3.13 -10.30 30.43
C ALA A 23 -3.48 -11.09 29.16
N GLY A 24 -4.73 -10.97 28.69
CA GLY A 24 -5.19 -11.62 27.46
C GLY A 24 -4.45 -11.13 26.20
N SER A 25 -4.08 -9.85 26.16
CA SER A 25 -3.33 -9.31 25.02
C SER A 25 -1.90 -9.79 24.93
N SER A 26 -1.21 -9.96 26.07
CA SER A 26 0.16 -10.48 26.08
C SER A 26 0.21 -11.89 25.52
N ILE A 27 -0.78 -12.72 25.88
CA ILE A 27 -0.93 -14.09 25.35
C ILE A 27 -1.19 -14.07 23.84
N ALA A 28 -2.04 -13.17 23.35
CA ALA A 28 -2.32 -13.02 21.92
C ALA A 28 -1.10 -12.52 21.13
N HIS A 29 -0.31 -11.60 21.71
CA HIS A 29 0.91 -11.08 21.11
C HIS A 29 2.01 -12.15 21.01
N ASP A 30 2.27 -12.89 22.10
CA ASP A 30 3.27 -13.96 22.12
C ASP A 30 2.89 -15.12 21.19
N SER A 31 1.60 -15.44 21.07
CA SER A 31 1.10 -16.48 20.15
C SER A 31 1.29 -16.10 18.67
N TYR A 32 1.41 -14.80 18.35
CA TYR A 32 1.63 -14.30 16.98
C TYR A 32 3.06 -14.54 16.47
N SER A 33 4.03 -14.72 17.38
CA SER A 33 5.43 -15.06 17.02
C SER A 33 5.61 -16.51 16.56
N SER A 34 4.56 -17.33 16.68
CA SER A 34 4.58 -18.77 16.41
C SER A 34 3.92 -19.10 15.06
N ARG A 35 4.72 -19.74 14.18
CA ARG A 35 4.46 -20.09 12.77
C ARG A 35 3.15 -20.86 12.49
N SER A 36 2.54 -21.49 13.49
CA SER A 36 1.36 -22.35 13.35
C SER A 36 0.03 -21.68 13.76
N VAL A 37 0.07 -20.52 14.41
CA VAL A 37 -1.13 -19.90 15.01
C VAL A 37 -1.64 -18.72 14.16
N THR A 38 -0.81 -18.18 13.27
CA THR A 38 -1.14 -17.05 12.39
C THR A 38 -2.26 -17.33 11.38
N GLU A 39 -2.37 -18.55 10.85
CA GLU A 39 -3.41 -18.89 9.86
C GLU A 39 -4.82 -18.96 10.48
N ASP A 40 -4.95 -19.49 11.70
CA ASP A 40 -6.25 -19.61 12.40
C ASP A 40 -6.66 -18.29 13.10
N ILE A 41 -5.69 -17.52 13.59
CA ILE A 41 -5.95 -16.21 14.23
C ILE A 41 -6.41 -15.17 13.20
N GLN A 42 -5.83 -15.14 11.99
CA GLN A 42 -6.25 -14.21 10.93
C GLN A 42 -7.71 -14.42 10.48
N ARG A 43 -8.26 -15.62 10.70
CA ARG A 43 -9.66 -15.94 10.40
C ARG A 43 -10.63 -15.55 11.51
N THR A 44 -10.14 -15.02 12.65
CA THR A 44 -10.97 -14.72 13.81
C THR A 44 -10.96 -13.22 14.11
N PRO A 45 -11.92 -12.43 13.57
CA PRO A 45 -12.00 -10.97 13.74
C PRO A 45 -11.94 -10.49 15.19
N ALA A 46 -12.40 -11.31 16.14
CA ALA A 46 -12.39 -11.01 17.57
C ALA A 46 -10.97 -10.95 18.17
N ILE A 47 -10.03 -11.77 17.69
CA ILE A 47 -8.65 -11.79 18.19
C ILE A 47 -7.87 -10.59 17.63
N THR A 48 -8.04 -10.30 16.35
CA THR A 48 -7.50 -9.07 15.74
C THR A 48 -8.05 -7.81 16.43
N TRP A 49 -9.34 -7.81 16.77
CA TRP A 49 -9.96 -6.72 17.53
C TRP A 49 -9.34 -6.55 18.92
N LEU A 50 -9.13 -7.64 19.65
CA LEU A 50 -8.56 -7.62 21.00
C LEU A 50 -7.12 -7.11 20.97
N MET A 51 -6.30 -7.60 20.04
CA MET A 51 -4.91 -7.15 19.85
C MET A 51 -4.85 -5.66 19.50
N ASN A 52 -5.67 -5.26 18.52
CA ASN A 52 -6.13 -3.89 18.24
C ASN A 52 -6.23 -3.06 19.52
N PHE A 53 -7.34 -3.30 20.21
CA PHE A 53 -7.78 -2.57 21.37
C PHE A 53 -6.73 -2.49 22.49
N THR A 54 -5.95 -3.54 22.72
CA THR A 54 -5.00 -3.52 23.83
C THR A 54 -3.70 -2.79 23.49
N TYR A 55 -3.20 -2.89 22.25
CA TYR A 55 -2.14 -2.00 21.77
C TYR A 55 -2.60 -0.53 21.87
N ASP A 56 -3.82 -0.25 21.44
CA ASP A 56 -4.47 1.06 21.51
C ASP A 56 -4.50 1.60 22.94
N LEU A 57 -4.96 0.78 23.88
CA LEU A 57 -5.12 1.15 25.28
C LEU A 57 -3.75 1.36 25.95
N ILE A 58 -2.78 0.47 25.72
CA ILE A 58 -1.44 0.58 26.30
C ILE A 58 -0.71 1.82 25.77
N ALA A 59 -0.80 2.10 24.46
CA ALA A 59 -0.16 3.28 23.87
C ALA A 59 -0.75 4.58 24.44
N LYS A 60 -2.08 4.65 24.64
CA LYS A 60 -2.75 5.80 25.25
C LYS A 60 -2.41 5.96 26.73
N LEU A 61 -2.43 4.87 27.50
CA LEU A 61 -2.07 4.90 28.92
C LEU A 61 -0.61 5.33 29.12
N ARG A 62 0.32 4.89 28.27
CA ARG A 62 1.72 5.34 28.31
C ARG A 62 1.84 6.85 28.07
N LYS A 63 1.17 7.38 27.05
CA LYS A 63 1.17 8.83 26.76
C LYS A 63 0.65 9.70 27.91
N GLU A 64 -0.40 9.25 28.61
CA GLU A 64 -0.95 9.96 29.76
C GLU A 64 -0.05 9.87 31.00
N VAL A 65 0.61 8.73 31.22
CA VAL A 65 1.59 8.56 32.32
C VAL A 65 2.83 9.42 32.08
N ASP A 66 3.25 9.57 30.83
CA ASP A 66 4.42 10.38 30.43
C ASP A 66 4.11 11.89 30.35
N GLY A 67 2.87 12.31 30.66
CA GLY A 67 2.48 13.72 30.67
C GLY A 67 2.46 14.39 29.29
N THR A 68 2.34 13.61 28.22
CA THR A 68 2.30 14.12 26.84
C THR A 68 0.90 14.66 26.50
N SER A 69 0.84 15.74 25.71
CA SER A 69 -0.42 16.31 25.19
C SER A 69 -1.27 15.24 24.48
N PRO A 70 -2.62 15.37 24.46
CA PRO A 70 -3.47 14.44 23.73
C PRO A 70 -3.05 14.31 22.25
N SER A 71 -3.34 13.16 21.63
CA SER A 71 -3.00 12.96 20.22
C SER A 71 -3.78 13.95 19.34
N PRO A 72 -3.19 14.49 18.25
CA PRO A 72 -3.92 15.35 17.33
C PRO A 72 -5.18 14.68 16.79
N LEU A 73 -6.27 15.45 16.58
CA LEU A 73 -7.54 14.94 16.04
C LEU A 73 -7.35 14.05 14.81
N GLY A 74 -6.45 14.44 13.91
CA GLY A 74 -6.23 13.66 12.70
C GLY A 74 -5.66 12.27 12.93
N PHE A 75 -4.88 12.08 13.99
CA PHE A 75 -4.43 10.75 14.41
C PHE A 75 -5.60 9.92 14.93
N GLU A 76 -6.43 10.48 15.81
CA GLU A 76 -7.55 9.73 16.40
C GLU A 76 -8.59 9.33 15.34
N VAL A 77 -8.92 10.23 14.40
CA VAL A 77 -9.86 9.93 13.30
C VAL A 77 -9.36 8.79 12.41
N ASP A 78 -8.06 8.79 12.10
CA ASP A 78 -7.44 7.67 11.38
C ASP A 78 -7.49 6.38 12.20
N TYR A 79 -7.10 6.48 13.46
CA TYR A 79 -6.96 5.33 14.35
C TYR A 79 -8.28 4.59 14.59
N HIS A 80 -9.39 5.33 14.74
CA HIS A 80 -10.71 4.77 15.04
C HIS A 80 -11.60 4.56 13.82
N ARG A 81 -11.06 4.65 12.59
CA ARG A 81 -11.86 4.54 11.36
C ARG A 81 -12.66 3.25 11.23
N ALA A 82 -12.15 2.14 11.74
CA ALA A 82 -12.83 0.84 11.71
C ALA A 82 -14.07 0.77 12.63
N ARG A 83 -14.25 1.74 13.54
CA ARG A 83 -15.40 1.77 14.46
C ARG A 83 -16.67 2.19 13.73
N HIS A 84 -17.78 1.51 13.98
CA HIS A 84 -19.08 1.88 13.42
C HIS A 84 -19.63 3.13 14.11
N ALA A 85 -20.36 3.95 13.35
CA ALA A 85 -21.06 5.12 13.85
C ALA A 85 -22.42 5.22 13.15
N THR A 86 -23.48 5.51 13.92
CA THR A 86 -24.84 5.68 13.37
C THR A 86 -24.94 6.98 12.57
N ASP A 87 -24.44 8.09 13.14
CA ASP A 87 -24.24 9.34 12.42
C ASP A 87 -22.79 9.36 11.88
N PRO A 88 -22.59 9.53 10.55
CA PRO A 88 -21.25 9.64 9.99
C PRO A 88 -20.37 10.72 10.64
N ARG A 89 -20.96 11.81 11.15
CA ARG A 89 -20.22 12.91 11.80
C ARG A 89 -19.57 12.48 13.10
N ASP A 90 -20.09 11.46 13.77
CA ASP A 90 -19.51 10.92 15.00
C ASP A 90 -18.17 10.21 14.77
N LYS A 91 -17.81 9.92 13.52
CA LYS A 91 -16.43 9.54 13.15
C LYS A 91 -15.40 10.63 13.49
N VAL A 92 -15.84 11.88 13.64
CA VAL A 92 -15.03 13.02 14.04
C VAL A 92 -15.48 13.52 15.41
N TYR A 93 -16.76 13.84 15.57
CA TYR A 93 -17.29 14.47 16.78
C TYR A 93 -17.19 13.58 18.03
N GLY A 94 -17.36 12.26 17.87
CA GLY A 94 -17.20 11.31 18.97
C GLY A 94 -15.76 11.22 19.52
N LEU A 95 -14.77 11.75 18.78
CA LEU A 95 -13.36 11.69 19.14
C LEU A 95 -12.83 13.02 19.70
N LEU A 96 -13.59 14.11 19.63
CA LEU A 96 -13.13 15.43 20.08
C LEU A 96 -12.71 15.44 21.56
N ALA A 97 -13.44 14.70 22.40
CA ALA A 97 -13.17 14.64 23.85
C ALA A 97 -11.85 13.93 24.21
N ILE A 98 -11.26 13.18 23.28
CA ILE A 98 -10.01 12.43 23.46
C ILE A 98 -8.90 12.89 22.51
N SER A 99 -9.12 13.98 21.79
CA SER A 99 -8.21 14.52 20.79
C SER A 99 -7.71 15.90 21.18
N ASP A 100 -6.46 16.21 20.82
CA ASP A 100 -5.97 17.57 20.78
C ASP A 100 -6.50 18.26 19.52
N THR A 101 -7.38 19.23 19.72
CA THR A 101 -7.95 20.10 18.68
C THR A 101 -7.31 21.49 18.66
N THR A 102 -6.42 21.76 19.61
CA THR A 102 -5.74 23.04 19.84
C THR A 102 -4.39 23.11 19.13
N THR A 103 -3.69 22.00 18.90
CA THR A 103 -2.36 22.00 18.21
C THR A 103 -2.31 22.65 16.81
N ALA A 104 -3.46 22.99 16.21
CA ALA A 104 -3.56 23.87 15.04
C ALA A 104 -3.55 25.37 15.37
N ASP A 105 -3.15 25.77 16.58
CA ASP A 105 -3.38 27.08 17.24
C ASP A 105 -3.02 28.33 16.39
N ASN A 106 -2.25 28.18 15.31
CA ASN A 106 -1.88 29.29 14.42
C ASN A 106 -2.64 29.34 13.08
N TYR A 107 -3.43 28.32 12.71
CA TYR A 107 -4.02 28.21 11.36
C TYR A 107 -5.51 27.85 11.32
N MET A 108 -6.09 27.23 12.37
CA MET A 108 -7.51 26.84 12.39
C MET A 108 -8.13 26.99 13.78
N GLU A 109 -9.44 27.29 13.81
CA GLU A 109 -10.23 27.27 15.05
C GLU A 109 -10.41 25.83 15.56
N PRO A 110 -10.49 25.61 16.89
CA PRO A 110 -10.78 24.30 17.45
C PRO A 110 -12.10 23.73 16.90
N VAL A 111 -12.11 22.46 16.52
CA VAL A 111 -13.31 21.79 16.01
C VAL A 111 -14.33 21.61 17.14
N VAL A 112 -15.49 22.25 16.98
CA VAL A 112 -16.65 22.06 17.88
C VAL A 112 -17.70 21.20 17.17
N ALA A 113 -18.37 20.33 17.94
CA ALA A 113 -19.44 19.50 17.44
C ALA A 113 -20.64 20.37 17.01
N ASP A 114 -20.93 20.41 15.72
CA ASP A 114 -22.05 21.12 15.13
C ASP A 114 -22.79 20.22 14.13
N TYR A 115 -23.86 19.57 14.61
CA TYR A 115 -24.68 18.68 13.82
C TYR A 115 -25.61 19.40 12.83
N SER A 116 -25.52 20.73 12.71
CA SER A 116 -26.17 21.46 11.60
C SER A 116 -25.37 21.37 10.30
N LYS A 117 -24.05 21.12 10.39
CA LYS A 117 -23.16 21.03 9.23
C LYS A 117 -23.37 19.73 8.43
N PRO A 118 -23.23 19.80 7.09
CA PRO A 118 -23.27 18.61 6.25
C PRO A 118 -22.02 17.74 6.50
N VAL A 119 -22.16 16.42 6.38
CA VAL A 119 -21.07 15.45 6.62
C VAL A 119 -19.80 15.80 5.84
N ARG A 120 -19.96 16.22 4.57
CA ARG A 120 -18.83 16.61 3.72
C ARG A 120 -17.96 17.71 4.32
N GLU A 121 -18.57 18.68 5.00
CA GLU A 121 -17.86 19.82 5.58
C GLU A 121 -17.12 19.36 6.84
N VAL A 122 -17.78 18.58 7.69
CA VAL A 122 -17.17 17.99 8.89
C VAL A 122 -15.95 17.15 8.53
N PHE A 123 -16.05 16.32 7.48
CA PHE A 123 -14.94 15.50 7.03
C PHE A 123 -13.82 16.34 6.41
N SER A 124 -14.15 17.40 5.67
CA SER A 124 -13.14 18.30 5.09
C SER A 124 -12.36 19.06 6.15
N ILE A 125 -13.04 19.55 7.19
CA ILE A 125 -12.40 20.20 8.34
C ILE A 125 -11.49 19.20 9.07
N ALA A 126 -11.97 17.98 9.34
CA ALA A 126 -11.16 16.96 9.99
C ALA A 126 -9.91 16.61 9.17
N ALA A 127 -10.05 16.47 7.84
CA ALA A 127 -8.93 16.23 6.94
C ALA A 127 -7.93 17.39 6.93
N ALA A 128 -8.39 18.64 6.96
CA ALA A 128 -7.51 19.81 7.06
C ALA A 128 -6.71 19.80 8.36
N HIS A 129 -7.36 19.48 9.50
CA HIS A 129 -6.67 19.27 10.77
C HIS A 129 -5.65 18.14 10.72
N CYS A 130 -5.93 17.02 10.03
CA CYS A 130 -4.94 15.97 9.81
C CYS A 130 -3.70 16.52 9.08
N LEU A 131 -3.92 17.26 8.00
CA LEU A 131 -2.84 17.72 7.12
C LEU A 131 -2.00 18.85 7.72
N LEU A 132 -2.61 19.74 8.51
CA LEU A 132 -1.92 20.89 9.10
C LEU A 132 -1.21 20.56 10.43
N ASN A 133 -1.68 19.55 11.18
CA ASN A 133 -1.09 19.19 12.48
C ASN A 133 -0.11 18.02 12.42
N THR A 134 -0.02 17.30 11.30
CA THR A 134 0.92 16.19 11.15
C THR A 134 2.15 16.63 10.37
N ILE A 135 3.32 16.04 10.67
CA ILE A 135 4.62 16.39 10.06
C ILE A 135 4.71 15.92 8.59
N GLY A 136 3.59 15.65 7.93
CA GLY A 136 3.58 15.04 6.61
C GLY A 136 2.19 14.98 6.01
N TRP A 137 2.12 14.60 4.74
CA TRP A 137 0.88 14.37 4.01
C TRP A 137 0.17 13.07 4.41
N ARG A 138 0.26 12.67 5.69
CA ARG A 138 -0.25 11.40 6.21
C ARG A 138 -1.75 11.21 5.97
N GLY A 139 -2.50 12.29 6.06
CA GLY A 139 -3.93 12.30 5.76
C GLY A 139 -4.28 11.87 4.33
N LEU A 140 -3.36 11.95 3.36
CA LEU A 140 -3.64 11.66 1.95
C LEU A 140 -3.48 10.19 1.57
N SER A 141 -2.68 9.41 2.29
CA SER A 141 -2.52 7.97 2.01
C SER A 141 -3.84 7.20 2.16
N TYR A 142 -4.84 7.83 2.78
CA TYR A 142 -6.20 7.32 2.98
C TYR A 142 -7.13 7.50 1.77
N ILE A 143 -6.62 8.09 0.69
CA ILE A 143 -7.38 8.42 -0.52
C ILE A 143 -7.09 7.35 -1.57
N GLY A 144 -8.15 6.84 -2.17
CA GLY A 144 -8.07 5.75 -3.13
C GLY A 144 -9.37 5.60 -3.91
N ASP A 145 -9.98 4.41 -3.85
CA ASP A 145 -11.15 4.08 -4.66
C ASP A 145 -12.41 4.89 -4.26
N ARG A 146 -12.61 6.02 -4.95
CA ARG A 146 -13.75 6.93 -4.74
C ARG A 146 -15.10 6.29 -5.07
N SER A 147 -15.14 5.20 -5.86
CA SER A 147 -16.41 4.51 -6.15
C SER A 147 -17.05 3.88 -4.91
N ARG A 148 -16.28 3.69 -3.84
CA ARG A 148 -16.74 3.10 -2.58
C ARG A 148 -17.23 4.15 -1.58
N TYR A 149 -17.07 5.44 -1.90
CA TYR A 149 -17.41 6.54 -1.01
C TYR A 149 -18.91 6.55 -0.76
N ARG A 150 -19.28 6.50 0.51
CA ARG A 150 -20.68 6.57 0.94
C ARG A 150 -21.16 8.00 1.07
N ILE A 151 -20.23 8.92 1.29
CA ILE A 151 -20.50 10.34 1.40
C ILE A 151 -20.31 10.98 0.01
N PRO A 152 -21.37 11.54 -0.61
CA PRO A 152 -21.26 12.19 -1.91
C PRO A 152 -20.49 13.51 -1.82
N ASP A 153 -19.93 13.93 -2.96
CA ASP A 153 -19.34 15.25 -3.16
C ASP A 153 -18.23 15.63 -2.16
N LEU A 154 -17.53 14.64 -1.60
CA LEU A 154 -16.30 14.91 -0.85
C LEU A 154 -15.24 15.50 -1.80
N PRO A 155 -14.39 16.44 -1.37
CA PRO A 155 -13.22 16.83 -2.15
C PRO A 155 -12.28 15.64 -2.43
N SER A 156 -11.45 15.71 -3.47
CA SER A 156 -10.51 14.64 -3.82
C SER A 156 -9.50 14.34 -2.71
N TRP A 157 -9.10 15.37 -1.97
CA TRP A 157 -8.14 15.31 -0.86
C TRP A 157 -8.77 14.90 0.48
N VAL A 158 -10.10 14.70 0.54
CA VAL A 158 -10.81 14.36 1.77
C VAL A 158 -11.18 12.88 1.78
N PRO A 159 -10.68 12.10 2.75
CA PRO A 159 -10.97 10.69 2.83
C PRO A 159 -12.36 10.45 3.45
N ASP A 160 -13.06 9.40 3.00
CA ASP A 160 -14.33 8.98 3.61
C ASP A 160 -14.07 8.23 4.92
N TYR A 161 -14.30 8.89 6.07
CA TYR A 161 -14.08 8.30 7.40
C TYR A 161 -15.10 7.21 7.80
N THR A 162 -16.16 7.01 7.01
CA THR A 162 -17.09 5.90 7.24
C THR A 162 -16.53 4.55 6.81
N GLN A 163 -15.54 4.56 5.91
CA GLN A 163 -14.89 3.37 5.40
C GLN A 163 -13.71 2.94 6.27
N ALA A 164 -13.59 1.63 6.44
CA ALA A 164 -12.38 1.03 6.98
C ALA A 164 -11.21 1.28 6.01
N ILE A 165 -10.02 1.47 6.58
CA ILE A 165 -8.80 1.66 5.81
C ILE A 165 -8.50 0.33 5.09
N PRO A 166 -8.16 0.33 3.79
CA PRO A 166 -7.62 -0.87 3.15
C PRO A 166 -6.35 -1.34 3.87
N TRP A 167 -6.08 -2.64 3.85
CA TRP A 167 -4.87 -3.17 4.47
C TRP A 167 -3.61 -2.54 3.83
N ARG A 168 -2.73 -2.02 4.69
CA ARG A 168 -1.37 -1.48 4.43
C ARG A 168 -1.28 -0.30 3.45
N LEU A 169 -1.15 0.90 4.01
CA LEU A 169 -0.75 2.10 3.28
C LEU A 169 0.76 2.09 3.01
N LEU A 170 1.19 2.70 1.91
CA LEU A 170 2.62 2.83 1.59
C LEU A 170 3.40 3.48 2.74
N GLN A 171 2.74 4.41 3.43
CA GLN A 171 3.31 5.24 4.48
C GLN A 171 3.42 4.59 5.87
N ARG A 172 2.53 3.63 6.23
CA ARG A 172 2.47 3.07 7.60
C ARG A 172 3.64 2.12 7.94
N ARG A 173 4.58 1.92 7.03
CA ARG A 173 5.73 1.02 7.17
C ARG A 173 7.08 1.68 6.91
N SER A 174 7.10 2.96 6.54
CA SER A 174 8.32 3.73 6.31
C SER A 174 8.61 4.61 7.52
N GLU A 175 8.95 4.04 8.67
CA GLU A 175 9.16 4.87 9.87
C GLU A 175 10.41 5.76 9.80
N ASP A 176 11.38 5.53 8.89
CA ASP A 176 12.62 6.33 8.90
C ASP A 176 13.23 6.74 7.53
N THR A 177 12.61 6.44 6.39
CA THR A 177 13.35 6.52 5.08
C THR A 177 12.81 7.47 4.03
N PHE A 178 11.73 8.22 4.29
CA PHE A 178 11.08 9.02 3.25
C PHE A 178 10.81 10.46 3.67
N LYS A 179 11.84 11.30 3.50
CA LYS A 179 11.60 12.64 2.97
C LYS A 179 11.74 12.45 1.46
N THR A 180 10.73 12.80 0.65
CA THR A 180 10.96 12.89 -0.80
C THR A 180 12.23 13.70 -1.06
N ALA A 181 12.88 13.46 -2.20
CA ALA A 181 14.18 14.05 -2.60
C ALA A 181 14.33 15.57 -2.39
N THR A 182 13.25 16.29 -2.11
CA THR A 182 13.23 17.69 -1.78
C THR A 182 13.75 18.02 -0.38
N HIS A 183 13.59 17.14 0.62
CA HIS A 183 13.77 17.47 2.05
C HIS A 183 13.06 18.77 2.50
N GLN A 184 12.06 19.21 1.74
CA GLN A 184 11.35 20.47 1.96
C GLN A 184 10.26 20.31 3.02
N GLN A 185 9.94 21.40 3.72
CA GLN A 185 8.81 21.42 4.65
C GLN A 185 7.49 21.33 3.89
N VAL A 186 6.52 20.65 4.50
CA VAL A 186 5.14 20.58 3.99
C VAL A 186 4.58 22.00 3.84
N CYS A 187 4.05 22.31 2.66
CA CYS A 187 3.41 23.59 2.38
C CYS A 187 1.96 23.37 1.95
N ILE A 188 1.04 23.78 2.83
CA ILE A 188 -0.41 23.64 2.64
C ILE A 188 -1.05 24.98 2.97
N GLU A 189 -1.84 25.48 2.04
CA GLU A 189 -2.70 26.64 2.26
C GLU A 189 -4.15 26.18 2.27
N TYR A 190 -4.83 26.42 3.38
CA TYR A 190 -6.23 26.09 3.59
C TYR A 190 -7.04 27.37 3.84
N ASP A 191 -8.14 27.53 3.13
CA ASP A 191 -9.07 28.63 3.34
C ASP A 191 -10.24 28.16 4.21
N ILE A 192 -10.32 28.70 5.43
CA ILE A 192 -11.37 28.39 6.40
C ILE A 192 -12.76 28.74 5.84
N ASN A 193 -12.86 29.74 4.96
CA ASN A 193 -14.14 30.14 4.34
C ASN A 193 -14.53 29.25 3.15
N SER A 194 -13.57 28.46 2.63
CA SER A 194 -13.78 27.52 1.52
C SER A 194 -13.21 26.15 1.90
N PRO A 195 -13.88 25.43 2.83
CA PRO A 195 -13.31 24.25 3.49
C PRO A 195 -13.10 23.05 2.56
N TYR A 196 -13.50 23.16 1.30
CA TYR A 196 -13.47 22.10 0.30
C TYR A 196 -12.18 22.11 -0.54
N THR A 197 -11.29 23.08 -0.34
CA THR A 197 -10.13 23.29 -1.20
C THR A 197 -8.85 23.48 -0.39
N ILE A 198 -7.79 22.82 -0.83
CA ILE A 198 -6.42 23.09 -0.35
C ILE A 198 -5.53 23.48 -1.53
N CYS A 199 -4.58 24.37 -1.29
CA CYS A 199 -3.52 24.68 -2.25
C CYS A 199 -2.18 24.16 -1.74
N SER A 200 -1.35 23.68 -2.65
CA SER A 200 0.01 23.27 -2.33
C SER A 200 0.92 23.38 -3.56
N PRO A 201 2.23 23.61 -3.37
CA PRO A 201 3.19 23.46 -4.45
C PRO A 201 3.28 22.00 -4.89
N TYR A 202 3.12 21.80 -6.20
CA TYR A 202 3.10 20.51 -6.88
C TYR A 202 4.16 20.50 -7.98
N SER A 203 4.91 19.41 -8.08
CA SER A 203 5.82 19.17 -9.19
C SER A 203 5.34 17.98 -10.00
N TYR A 204 5.17 18.20 -11.30
CA TYR A 204 4.84 17.16 -12.26
C TYR A 204 6.06 16.27 -12.50
N PHE A 205 5.86 14.96 -12.43
CA PHE A 205 6.90 13.99 -12.71
C PHE A 205 6.72 13.34 -14.08
N ASP A 206 5.58 12.68 -14.32
CA ASP A 206 5.30 11.98 -15.56
C ASP A 206 3.81 11.62 -15.74
N THR A 207 3.42 11.10 -16.90
CA THR A 207 2.04 10.67 -17.20
C THR A 207 1.94 9.15 -17.30
N ILE A 208 0.87 8.57 -16.76
CA ILE A 208 0.53 7.16 -16.87
C ILE A 208 0.08 6.85 -18.31
N THR A 209 0.70 5.85 -18.93
CA THR A 209 0.42 5.41 -20.31
C THR A 209 -0.20 4.02 -20.40
N ALA A 210 -0.05 3.20 -19.36
CA ALA A 210 -0.66 1.89 -19.24
C ALA A 210 -0.88 1.52 -17.76
N ALA A 211 -1.92 0.74 -17.48
CA ALA A 211 -2.23 0.18 -16.16
C ALA A 211 -2.88 -1.20 -16.33
N THR A 212 -2.64 -2.10 -15.38
CA THR A 212 -3.30 -3.41 -15.32
C THR A 212 -4.73 -3.31 -14.80
N THR A 213 -5.60 -4.24 -15.20
CA THR A 213 -6.92 -4.47 -14.60
C THR A 213 -6.74 -5.16 -13.24
N ALA A 214 -6.99 -4.45 -12.12
CA ALA A 214 -6.74 -4.99 -10.78
C ALA A 214 -7.72 -6.11 -10.38
N TYR A 215 -7.22 -7.15 -9.68
CA TYR A 215 -7.78 -7.81 -8.48
C TYR A 215 -6.85 -8.97 -8.06
N TRP A 216 -6.00 -8.73 -7.06
CA TRP A 216 -4.89 -9.62 -6.64
C TRP A 216 -5.18 -10.42 -5.36
N GLU A 217 -6.42 -10.37 -4.88
CA GLU A 217 -6.86 -11.03 -3.63
C GLU A 217 -6.85 -12.56 -3.77
N ASP A 218 -7.09 -13.07 -4.98
CA ASP A 218 -7.10 -14.49 -5.32
C ASP A 218 -6.32 -14.71 -6.62
N ILE A 219 -5.01 -14.97 -6.55
CA ILE A 219 -4.26 -15.48 -7.72
C ILE A 219 -4.66 -16.96 -7.94
N GLU A 220 -5.93 -17.20 -8.23
CA GLU A 220 -6.38 -18.42 -8.91
C GLU A 220 -6.23 -18.28 -10.43
N GLY A 221 -6.05 -17.04 -10.92
CA GLY A 221 -5.98 -16.68 -12.34
C GLY A 221 -4.55 -16.53 -12.88
N TYR A 222 -4.21 -17.42 -13.81
CA TYR A 222 -2.98 -17.42 -14.63
C TYR A 222 -2.86 -16.23 -15.61
N SER A 223 -3.97 -15.56 -15.92
CA SER A 223 -4.04 -14.44 -16.88
C SER A 223 -3.35 -13.16 -16.39
N GLN A 224 -3.37 -12.92 -15.09
CA GLN A 224 -2.90 -11.69 -14.46
C GLN A 224 -1.37 -11.54 -14.59
N MET A 225 -0.63 -12.66 -14.59
CA MET A 225 0.82 -12.63 -14.82
C MET A 225 1.21 -12.20 -16.21
N ILE A 226 0.46 -12.64 -17.22
CA ILE A 226 0.69 -12.23 -18.60
C ILE A 226 0.43 -10.74 -18.74
N GLU A 227 -0.60 -10.21 -18.07
CA GLU A 227 -0.88 -8.77 -18.06
C GLU A 227 0.25 -7.96 -17.40
N ILE A 228 0.74 -8.39 -16.23
CA ILE A 228 1.89 -7.77 -15.55
C ILE A 228 3.11 -7.72 -16.47
N LEU A 229 3.46 -8.87 -17.05
CA LEU A 229 4.64 -8.99 -17.89
C LEU A 229 4.51 -8.15 -19.16
N ASN A 230 3.33 -8.13 -19.78
CA ASN A 230 3.06 -7.25 -20.91
C ASN A 230 3.25 -5.78 -20.54
N LEU A 231 2.75 -5.35 -19.37
CA LEU A 231 2.91 -3.98 -18.91
C LEU A 231 4.37 -3.64 -18.61
N ALA A 232 5.11 -4.57 -17.98
CA ALA A 232 6.53 -4.37 -17.70
C ALA A 232 7.36 -4.33 -18.99
N LEU A 233 7.11 -5.20 -19.97
CA LEU A 233 8.06 -5.46 -21.06
C LEU A 233 7.73 -4.72 -22.37
N ASN A 234 6.52 -4.20 -22.57
CA ASN A 234 6.02 -3.75 -23.87
C ASN A 234 5.39 -2.34 -23.78
N PRO A 235 5.64 -1.37 -24.70
CA PRO A 235 6.58 -1.37 -25.83
C PRO A 235 7.89 -0.59 -25.62
N PHE A 236 8.14 -0.03 -24.43
CA PHE A 236 9.38 0.71 -24.15
C PHE A 236 10.14 0.05 -22.99
N PRO A 237 11.47 0.16 -22.89
CA PRO A 237 12.21 -0.45 -21.80
C PRO A 237 11.76 0.09 -20.43
N VAL A 238 11.64 -0.79 -19.44
CA VAL A 238 11.58 -0.38 -18.03
C VAL A 238 12.86 0.35 -17.70
N LYS A 239 12.76 1.49 -17.05
CA LYS A 239 13.95 2.17 -16.54
C LYS A 239 14.49 1.37 -15.36
N THR A 240 15.73 0.88 -15.49
CA THR A 240 16.46 0.22 -14.39
C THR A 240 17.55 1.17 -13.87
N SER A 241 17.95 0.99 -12.61
CA SER A 241 19.04 1.73 -11.97
C SER A 241 19.94 0.81 -11.16
N GLY A 242 21.21 1.17 -10.97
CA GLY A 242 22.07 0.50 -9.99
C GLY A 242 22.29 -1.02 -10.20
N GLY A 243 22.33 -1.51 -11.43
CA GLY A 243 22.51 -2.94 -11.72
C GLY A 243 21.23 -3.78 -11.66
N ASP A 244 20.08 -3.17 -11.37
CA ASP A 244 18.78 -3.84 -11.40
C ASP A 244 18.41 -4.32 -12.81
N ASN A 245 17.72 -5.46 -12.86
CA ASN A 245 17.12 -6.01 -14.07
C ASN A 245 15.59 -5.86 -14.01
N VAL A 246 14.88 -6.17 -15.10
CA VAL A 246 13.41 -6.02 -15.12
C VAL A 246 12.73 -6.83 -14.01
N LEU A 247 13.24 -8.00 -13.66
CA LEU A 247 12.66 -8.84 -12.61
C LEU A 247 12.79 -8.18 -11.23
N SER A 248 13.94 -7.57 -10.91
CA SER A 248 14.12 -6.86 -9.64
C SER A 248 13.24 -5.61 -9.58
N VAL A 249 13.13 -4.85 -10.66
CA VAL A 249 12.21 -3.69 -10.73
C VAL A 249 10.76 -4.12 -10.50
N MET A 250 10.33 -5.22 -11.14
CA MET A 250 8.99 -5.78 -10.95
C MET A 250 8.76 -6.22 -9.50
N ALA A 251 9.70 -6.97 -8.92
CA ALA A 251 9.61 -7.49 -7.56
C ALA A 251 9.51 -6.33 -6.54
N ARG A 252 10.40 -5.33 -6.67
CA ARG A 252 10.38 -4.11 -5.84
C ARG A 252 9.08 -3.33 -6.03
N THR A 253 8.60 -3.17 -7.26
CA THR A 253 7.35 -2.43 -7.52
C THR A 253 6.11 -3.12 -6.94
N LEU A 254 5.97 -4.43 -7.15
CA LEU A 254 4.80 -5.20 -6.71
C LEU A 254 4.73 -5.35 -5.18
N THR A 255 5.88 -5.25 -4.51
CA THR A 255 5.96 -5.19 -3.05
C THR A 255 6.08 -3.77 -2.51
N ALA A 256 6.10 -2.77 -3.39
CA ALA A 256 6.41 -1.38 -3.04
C ALA A 256 7.69 -1.22 -2.19
N ASP A 257 8.71 -2.03 -2.48
CA ASP A 257 9.99 -2.16 -1.77
C ASP A 257 9.85 -2.51 -0.29
N GLN A 258 8.72 -3.12 0.07
CA GLN A 258 8.42 -3.57 1.44
C GLN A 258 8.81 -5.03 1.68
N ALA A 259 9.40 -5.71 0.69
CA ALA A 259 9.89 -7.07 0.85
C ALA A 259 11.07 -7.09 1.85
N GLY A 260 11.05 -8.00 2.82
CA GLY A 260 12.16 -8.17 3.78
C GLY A 260 12.16 -7.22 4.99
N ILE A 261 11.06 -6.52 5.30
CA ILE A 261 10.90 -5.75 6.56
C ILE A 261 11.01 -6.67 7.79
N TYR A 262 10.67 -7.94 7.64
CA TYR A 262 11.03 -8.96 8.61
C TYR A 262 12.49 -9.32 8.39
N ASP A 263 13.33 -8.99 9.36
CA ASP A 263 14.78 -9.20 9.39
C ASP A 263 15.14 -10.66 9.01
N TYR A 264 15.41 -10.87 7.72
CA TYR A 264 15.82 -12.15 7.17
C TYR A 264 17.15 -11.93 6.45
N ASP A 265 18.23 -11.86 7.22
CA ASP A 265 19.65 -11.68 6.81
C ASP A 265 20.20 -12.71 5.76
N SER A 266 19.35 -13.50 5.09
CA SER A 266 19.74 -14.47 4.06
C SER A 266 18.71 -14.66 2.93
N TYR A 267 17.75 -13.73 2.78
CA TYR A 267 16.62 -13.91 1.88
C TYR A 267 16.87 -13.34 0.48
N ASP A 268 17.17 -14.20 -0.51
CA ASP A 268 17.17 -13.82 -1.93
C ASP A 268 15.72 -13.66 -2.43
N PHE A 269 15.14 -12.48 -2.14
CA PHE A 269 13.76 -12.16 -2.52
C PHE A 269 13.57 -12.13 -4.03
N VAL A 270 14.49 -11.50 -4.76
CA VAL A 270 14.40 -11.38 -6.23
C VAL A 270 14.48 -12.76 -6.88
N GLY A 271 15.39 -13.62 -6.41
CA GLY A 271 15.48 -15.00 -6.88
C GLY A 271 14.21 -15.79 -6.65
N GLN A 272 13.66 -15.77 -5.42
CA GLN A 272 12.41 -16.47 -5.11
C GLN A 272 11.18 -15.87 -5.82
N PHE A 273 11.14 -14.55 -6.03
CA PHE A 273 10.12 -13.90 -6.85
C PHE A 273 10.22 -14.38 -8.31
N GLY A 274 11.43 -14.55 -8.81
CA GLY A 274 11.73 -15.18 -10.10
C GLY A 274 11.22 -16.62 -10.18
N GLU A 275 11.49 -17.44 -9.17
CA GLU A 275 10.99 -18.82 -9.10
C GLU A 275 9.46 -18.86 -9.15
N MET A 276 8.80 -18.09 -8.29
CA MET A 276 7.34 -17.99 -8.26
C MET A 276 6.77 -17.54 -9.62
N THR A 277 7.36 -16.50 -10.22
CA THR A 277 6.95 -15.98 -11.53
C THR A 277 7.10 -17.03 -12.62
N TYR A 278 8.24 -17.73 -12.64
CA TYR A 278 8.52 -18.82 -13.57
C TYR A 278 7.50 -19.96 -13.40
N SER A 279 7.24 -20.40 -12.17
CA SER A 279 6.28 -21.46 -11.87
C SER A 279 4.86 -21.09 -12.27
N MET A 280 4.45 -19.84 -12.03
CA MET A 280 3.13 -19.34 -12.43
C MET A 280 2.99 -19.26 -13.96
N LEU A 281 4.02 -18.80 -14.66
CA LEU A 281 4.08 -18.83 -16.13
C LEU A 281 4.02 -20.27 -16.66
N TRP A 282 4.80 -21.17 -16.10
CA TRP A 282 4.78 -22.58 -16.47
C TRP A 282 3.38 -23.15 -16.30
N LEU A 283 2.74 -23.01 -15.13
CA LEU A 283 1.37 -23.49 -14.92
C LEU A 283 0.35 -22.87 -15.90
N SER A 284 0.56 -21.60 -16.28
CA SER A 284 -0.27 -20.93 -17.28
C SER A 284 -0.16 -21.60 -18.65
N ILE A 285 1.06 -21.96 -19.03
CA ILE A 285 1.42 -22.55 -20.33
C ILE A 285 1.17 -24.08 -20.34
N SER A 286 1.17 -24.73 -19.17
CA SER A 286 1.09 -26.19 -19.02
C SER A 286 -0.26 -26.81 -19.37
N LYS A 287 -1.26 -25.99 -19.73
CA LYS A 287 -2.49 -26.44 -20.37
C LYS A 287 -2.26 -27.08 -21.75
N ASN A 288 -1.02 -27.02 -22.27
CA ASN A 288 -0.57 -27.76 -23.44
C ASN A 288 0.48 -28.83 -23.04
N PRO A 289 0.12 -30.14 -22.99
CA PRO A 289 1.01 -31.21 -22.55
C PRO A 289 2.31 -31.34 -23.36
N GLU A 290 2.27 -31.05 -24.66
CA GLU A 290 3.47 -31.09 -25.52
C GLU A 290 4.41 -29.94 -25.17
N MET A 291 3.86 -28.75 -24.89
CA MET A 291 4.66 -27.60 -24.49
C MET A 291 5.35 -27.81 -23.14
N VAL A 292 4.71 -28.51 -22.19
CA VAL A 292 5.30 -28.88 -20.89
C VAL A 292 6.56 -29.72 -21.08
N TYR A 293 6.47 -30.75 -21.92
CA TYR A 293 7.60 -31.64 -22.18
C TYR A 293 8.78 -30.90 -22.84
N GLN A 294 8.50 -29.99 -23.77
CA GLN A 294 9.53 -29.16 -24.42
C GLN A 294 10.12 -28.11 -23.46
N LEU A 295 9.33 -27.57 -22.53
CA LEU A 295 9.79 -26.62 -21.51
C LEU A 295 10.75 -27.29 -20.52
N LEU A 296 10.49 -28.54 -20.15
CA LEU A 296 11.38 -29.34 -19.32
C LEU A 296 12.73 -29.63 -19.99
N LYS A 297 12.76 -29.85 -21.31
CA LYS A 297 14.01 -30.13 -22.04
C LYS A 297 14.85 -28.89 -22.33
N ASN A 298 14.20 -27.79 -22.69
CA ASN A 298 14.87 -26.53 -22.98
C ASN A 298 14.01 -25.36 -22.47
N PRO A 299 14.19 -24.98 -21.18
CA PRO A 299 13.39 -23.94 -20.55
C PRO A 299 13.49 -22.59 -21.28
N GLU A 300 14.67 -22.26 -21.79
CA GLU A 300 14.94 -20.98 -22.45
C GLU A 300 14.20 -20.88 -23.79
N ALA A 301 14.42 -21.81 -24.70
CA ALA A 301 13.80 -21.78 -26.02
C ALA A 301 12.27 -21.94 -25.94
N SER A 302 11.77 -22.75 -25.01
CA SER A 302 10.34 -23.04 -24.88
C SER A 302 9.58 -21.92 -24.17
N LEU A 303 10.12 -21.34 -23.09
CA LEU A 303 9.51 -20.19 -22.45
C LEU A 303 9.54 -18.97 -23.36
N SER A 304 10.64 -18.75 -24.08
CA SER A 304 10.73 -17.70 -25.10
C SER A 304 9.62 -17.83 -26.16
N LYS A 305 9.43 -19.02 -26.75
CA LYS A 305 8.34 -19.30 -27.70
C LYS A 305 6.96 -19.05 -27.10
N ALA A 306 6.75 -19.46 -25.85
CA ALA A 306 5.48 -19.28 -25.17
C ALA A 306 5.17 -17.79 -24.91
N LEU A 307 6.16 -17.02 -24.44
CA LEU A 307 6.07 -15.57 -24.29
C LEU A 307 5.75 -14.89 -25.62
N PHE A 308 6.43 -15.26 -26.71
CA PHE A 308 6.12 -14.73 -28.04
C PHE A 308 4.69 -15.07 -28.49
N SER A 309 4.21 -16.28 -28.19
CA SER A 309 2.83 -16.68 -28.52
C SER A 309 1.76 -15.88 -27.76
N THR A 310 2.10 -15.34 -26.59
CA THR A 310 1.21 -14.46 -25.80
C THR A 310 1.43 -12.97 -26.10
N GLY A 311 2.30 -12.63 -27.07
CA GLY A 311 2.61 -11.26 -27.46
C GLY A 311 3.72 -10.59 -26.65
N ILE A 312 4.31 -11.30 -25.68
CA ILE A 312 5.45 -10.83 -24.91
C ILE A 312 6.72 -11.01 -25.73
N GLN A 313 7.45 -9.93 -25.99
CA GLN A 313 8.77 -10.00 -26.59
C GLN A 313 9.84 -9.89 -25.50
N ASP A 314 10.58 -10.96 -25.29
CA ASP A 314 11.73 -10.94 -24.37
C ASP A 314 12.84 -10.06 -24.94
N ARG A 315 13.31 -9.10 -24.13
CA ARG A 315 14.39 -8.16 -24.49
C ARG A 315 15.77 -8.68 -24.09
N GLY A 316 15.83 -9.91 -23.58
CA GLY A 316 17.06 -10.67 -23.32
C GLY A 316 17.55 -10.61 -21.88
N ASP A 317 16.91 -9.82 -21.01
CA ASP A 317 17.26 -9.68 -19.60
C ASP A 317 16.27 -10.42 -18.68
N LEU A 318 14.98 -10.43 -19.02
CA LEU A 318 13.97 -11.12 -18.24
C LEU A 318 14.15 -12.64 -18.27
N LEU A 319 14.28 -13.25 -19.45
CA LEU A 319 14.33 -14.71 -19.57
C LEU A 319 15.55 -15.31 -18.86
N PRO A 320 16.79 -14.79 -19.00
CA PRO A 320 17.89 -15.24 -18.17
C PRO A 320 17.64 -15.06 -16.67
N SER A 321 16.98 -13.97 -16.27
CA SER A 321 16.66 -13.69 -14.85
C SER A 321 15.62 -14.66 -14.29
N LEU A 322 14.60 -15.05 -15.07
CA LEU A 322 13.61 -16.05 -14.66
C LEU A 322 14.22 -17.46 -14.57
N LEU A 323 15.17 -17.77 -15.45
CA LEU A 323 15.81 -19.08 -15.49
C LEU A 323 16.97 -19.22 -14.52
N HIS A 324 17.58 -18.12 -14.08
CA HIS A 324 18.73 -18.16 -13.17
C HIS A 324 18.42 -18.88 -11.84
N PRO A 325 17.35 -18.54 -11.10
CA PRO A 325 16.96 -19.28 -9.90
C PRO A 325 16.64 -20.75 -10.17
N TYR A 326 15.94 -21.02 -11.28
CA TYR A 326 15.60 -22.38 -11.69
C TYR A 326 16.85 -23.25 -11.92
N ARG A 327 17.87 -22.72 -12.60
CA ARG A 327 19.16 -23.41 -12.82
C ARG A 327 19.93 -23.69 -11.53
N GLN A 328 19.75 -22.88 -10.48
CA GLN A 328 20.40 -23.14 -9.19
C GLN A 328 19.78 -24.31 -8.43
N ILE A 329 18.46 -24.53 -8.58
CA ILE A 329 17.75 -25.67 -8.00
C ILE A 329 18.14 -26.97 -8.69
N TYR A 330 18.21 -26.95 -10.03
CA TYR A 330 18.52 -28.12 -10.85
C TYR A 330 19.98 -28.07 -11.33
N LYS A 331 20.89 -28.52 -10.47
CA LYS A 331 22.35 -28.37 -10.67
C LYS A 331 22.93 -29.23 -11.80
N THR A 332 22.20 -30.18 -12.38
CA THR A 332 22.67 -31.02 -13.51
C THR A 332 21.55 -31.42 -14.48
N GLU A 333 21.89 -31.50 -15.78
CA GLU A 333 20.98 -31.90 -16.88
C GLU A 333 20.33 -33.28 -16.63
N GLU A 334 21.00 -34.21 -15.94
CA GLU A 334 20.46 -35.53 -15.58
C GLU A 334 19.22 -35.48 -14.65
N GLN A 335 19.09 -34.43 -13.82
CA GLN A 335 17.92 -34.28 -12.94
C GLN A 335 16.70 -33.71 -13.67
N MET A 336 16.89 -33.00 -14.78
CA MET A 336 15.79 -32.44 -15.59
C MET A 336 15.01 -33.52 -16.37
N GLU A 337 15.68 -34.62 -16.77
CA GLU A 337 15.03 -35.70 -17.52
C GLU A 337 14.24 -36.70 -16.64
N LEU A 338 14.66 -36.90 -15.38
CA LEU A 338 14.08 -37.93 -14.51
C LEU A 338 12.80 -37.49 -13.77
N GLU A 339 12.61 -36.19 -13.53
CA GLU A 339 11.49 -35.63 -12.73
C GLU A 339 10.47 -34.86 -13.58
N SER A 340 10.14 -35.37 -14.77
CA SER A 340 9.21 -34.72 -15.73
C SER A 340 7.78 -34.44 -15.22
N LYS A 341 7.46 -34.83 -13.98
CA LYS A 341 6.27 -34.37 -13.25
C LYS A 341 6.69 -34.00 -11.83
N PRO A 342 6.40 -32.77 -11.35
CA PRO A 342 6.58 -32.45 -9.94
C PRO A 342 5.74 -33.43 -9.12
N THR A 343 6.40 -34.11 -8.18
CA THR A 343 5.66 -34.94 -7.22
C THR A 343 4.81 -34.04 -6.33
N GLU A 344 3.70 -34.56 -5.79
CA GLU A 344 2.79 -33.82 -4.90
C GLU A 344 3.53 -33.18 -3.70
N SER A 345 4.66 -33.77 -3.28
CA SER A 345 5.54 -33.24 -2.23
C SER A 345 6.42 -32.05 -2.68
N GLN A 346 6.87 -32.03 -3.94
CA GLN A 346 7.61 -30.90 -4.51
C GLN A 346 6.67 -29.72 -4.79
N ASP A 347 5.44 -29.98 -5.23
CA ASP A 347 4.38 -28.98 -5.37
C ASP A 347 4.02 -28.33 -4.01
N GLN A 348 3.96 -29.13 -2.93
CA GLN A 348 3.79 -28.61 -1.57
C GLN A 348 4.98 -27.78 -1.07
N SER A 349 6.22 -28.20 -1.36
CA SER A 349 7.44 -27.47 -0.97
C SER A 349 7.57 -26.13 -1.72
N LEU A 350 7.27 -26.12 -3.02
CA LEU A 350 7.26 -24.92 -3.84
C LEU A 350 6.15 -23.96 -3.38
N LYS A 351 4.92 -24.47 -3.15
CA LYS A 351 3.83 -23.69 -2.55
C LYS A 351 4.26 -23.04 -1.24
N ALA A 352 4.84 -23.82 -0.32
CA ALA A 352 5.30 -23.33 0.98
C ALA A 352 6.42 -22.28 0.89
N ARG A 353 7.32 -22.37 -0.11
CA ARG A 353 8.37 -21.35 -0.36
C ARG A 353 7.80 -20.07 -0.98
N THR A 354 6.78 -20.19 -1.84
CA THR A 354 6.12 -19.04 -2.47
C THR A 354 5.12 -18.32 -1.57
N SER A 355 4.66 -18.95 -0.48
CA SER A 355 3.62 -18.38 0.39
C SER A 355 4.00 -17.04 1.03
N LEU A 356 5.27 -16.85 1.42
CA LEU A 356 5.71 -15.58 2.04
C LEU A 356 5.74 -14.43 1.05
N ILE A 357 6.22 -14.67 -0.18
CA ILE A 357 6.20 -13.68 -1.26
C ILE A 357 4.77 -13.35 -1.65
N GLN A 358 3.89 -14.36 -1.71
CA GLN A 358 2.46 -14.14 -1.94
C GLN A 358 1.82 -13.30 -0.84
N LEU A 359 2.23 -13.44 0.42
CA LEU A 359 1.73 -12.63 1.53
C LEU A 359 2.23 -11.18 1.45
N ASP A 360 3.52 -10.96 1.17
CA ASP A 360 4.09 -9.61 1.05
C ASP A 360 3.57 -8.88 -0.18
N TRP A 361 3.58 -9.55 -1.34
CA TRP A 361 2.98 -9.05 -2.56
C TRP A 361 1.49 -8.81 -2.38
N GLY A 362 0.71 -9.84 -2.04
CA GLY A 362 -0.74 -9.74 -1.94
C GLY A 362 -1.18 -8.63 -1.00
N SER A 363 -0.38 -8.34 0.03
CA SER A 363 -0.64 -7.22 0.91
C SER A 363 -0.25 -5.85 0.37
N ALA A 364 0.82 -5.71 -0.40
CA ALA A 364 1.23 -4.44 -1.01
C ALA A 364 0.38 -4.09 -2.23
N SER A 365 0.00 -5.09 -3.04
CA SER A 365 -0.77 -4.91 -4.26
C SER A 365 -2.28 -4.94 -4.07
N HIS A 366 -2.77 -5.21 -2.86
CA HIS A 366 -4.21 -5.24 -2.57
C HIS A 366 -4.91 -3.97 -3.04
N LYS A 367 -5.89 -4.10 -3.97
CA LYS A 367 -6.64 -2.99 -4.60
C LYS A 367 -5.78 -1.92 -5.26
N ARG A 368 -4.56 -2.28 -5.65
CA ARG A 368 -3.67 -1.44 -6.45
C ARG A 368 -3.52 -1.99 -7.85
N SER A 369 -3.25 -1.12 -8.81
CA SER A 369 -2.87 -1.49 -10.18
C SER A 369 -1.40 -1.19 -10.40
N LEU A 370 -0.72 -2.12 -11.05
CA LEU A 370 0.59 -1.86 -11.61
C LEU A 370 0.38 -0.93 -12.81
N PHE A 371 1.22 0.09 -12.93
CA PHE A 371 1.14 1.06 -14.01
C PHE A 371 2.52 1.40 -14.55
N ARG A 372 2.50 2.00 -15.73
CA ARG A 372 3.68 2.46 -16.44
C ARG A 372 3.53 3.90 -16.88
N THR A 373 4.62 4.64 -16.81
CA THR A 373 4.69 6.05 -17.20
C THR A 373 5.33 6.25 -18.58
N LYS A 374 5.20 7.45 -19.17
CA LYS A 374 5.74 7.78 -20.49
C LYS A 374 7.28 7.68 -20.56
N LYS A 375 7.99 8.03 -19.48
CA LYS A 375 9.45 7.89 -19.34
C LYS A 375 9.88 6.46 -18.98
N GLY A 376 8.93 5.52 -18.83
CA GLY A 376 9.20 4.11 -18.64
C GLY A 376 9.40 3.64 -17.20
N HIS A 377 9.05 4.47 -16.20
CA HIS A 377 9.01 4.03 -14.81
C HIS A 377 7.81 3.12 -14.57
N LEU A 378 8.02 2.08 -13.76
CA LEU A 378 6.96 1.23 -13.22
C LEU A 378 6.52 1.75 -11.85
N GLY A 379 5.24 1.63 -11.58
CA GLY A 379 4.67 2.06 -10.31
C GLY A 379 3.42 1.28 -9.90
N LEU A 380 3.00 1.49 -8.66
CA LEU A 380 1.87 0.85 -8.02
C LEU A 380 1.00 1.92 -7.34
N ALA A 381 -0.26 2.04 -7.74
CA ALA A 381 -1.21 3.06 -7.25
C ALA A 381 -2.62 2.46 -7.12
N PRO A 382 -3.61 3.16 -6.50
CA PRO A 382 -4.97 2.64 -6.40
C PRO A 382 -5.53 2.17 -7.74
N GLN A 383 -6.38 1.15 -7.72
CA GLN A 383 -6.97 0.60 -8.95
C GLN A 383 -7.84 1.57 -9.77
N THR A 384 -8.13 2.76 -9.23
CA THR A 384 -8.92 3.83 -9.88
C THR A 384 -8.10 4.75 -10.78
N ILE A 385 -6.80 4.52 -10.91
CA ILE A 385 -5.96 5.20 -11.89
C ILE A 385 -6.42 4.93 -13.31
N GLN A 386 -6.10 5.86 -14.20
CA GLN A 386 -6.45 5.82 -15.62
C GLN A 386 -5.25 6.25 -16.48
N VAL A 387 -5.24 5.78 -17.72
CA VAL A 387 -4.30 6.30 -18.72
C VAL A 387 -4.55 7.81 -18.90
N GLY A 388 -3.48 8.60 -18.83
CA GLY A 388 -3.54 10.06 -18.84
C GLY A 388 -3.46 10.72 -17.46
N ASP A 389 -3.60 9.96 -16.37
CA ASP A 389 -3.36 10.48 -15.03
C ASP A 389 -1.88 10.87 -14.84
N GLU A 390 -1.62 11.87 -13.99
CA GLU A 390 -0.31 12.44 -13.74
C GLU A 390 0.28 11.89 -12.44
N VAL A 391 1.52 11.41 -12.51
CA VAL A 391 2.35 11.18 -11.34
C VAL A 391 3.03 12.49 -10.99
N GLY A 392 2.93 12.90 -9.73
CA GLY A 392 3.66 14.06 -9.24
C GLY A 392 3.86 14.05 -7.74
N ILE A 393 4.54 15.09 -7.26
CA ILE A 393 4.98 15.21 -5.87
C ILE A 393 4.46 16.53 -5.31
N LEU A 394 3.73 16.46 -4.20
CA LEU A 394 3.42 17.65 -3.38
C LEU A 394 4.62 17.98 -2.52
N GLN A 395 4.90 19.26 -2.31
CA GLN A 395 6.02 19.70 -1.51
C GLN A 395 5.94 19.12 -0.08
N GLY A 396 7.02 18.47 0.35
CA GLY A 396 7.10 17.80 1.66
C GLY A 396 6.33 16.48 1.77
N ALA A 397 5.74 15.96 0.68
CA ALA A 397 5.18 14.61 0.68
C ALA A 397 6.28 13.56 0.91
N GLU A 398 5.90 12.42 1.50
CA GLU A 398 6.81 11.28 1.72
C GLU A 398 6.82 10.34 0.52
N VAL A 399 5.74 10.32 -0.26
CA VAL A 399 5.56 9.47 -1.44
C VAL A 399 5.02 10.26 -2.64
N PRO A 400 5.26 9.81 -3.88
CA PRO A 400 4.54 10.28 -5.06
C PRO A 400 3.03 10.05 -4.93
N HIS A 401 2.26 10.85 -5.65
CA HIS A 401 0.80 10.71 -5.72
C HIS A 401 0.36 10.75 -7.18
N VAL A 402 -0.79 10.14 -7.45
CA VAL A 402 -1.46 10.20 -8.76
C VAL A 402 -2.55 11.25 -8.72
N PHE A 403 -2.55 12.12 -9.73
CA PHE A 403 -3.48 13.22 -9.89
C PHE A 403 -4.19 13.12 -11.22
N ARG A 404 -5.42 13.61 -11.27
CA ARG A 404 -6.21 13.76 -12.48
C ARG A 404 -6.51 15.24 -12.69
N ARG A 405 -6.15 15.77 -13.86
CA ARG A 405 -6.49 17.16 -14.22
C ARG A 405 -7.98 17.30 -14.45
N ASP A 406 -8.55 18.38 -13.91
CA ASP A 406 -9.90 18.77 -14.26
C ASP A 406 -9.94 19.37 -15.67
N SER A 407 -11.02 19.09 -16.40
CA SER A 407 -11.17 19.51 -17.79
C SER A 407 -11.33 21.03 -17.86
N GLY A 408 -10.28 21.73 -18.29
CA GLY A 408 -10.31 23.18 -18.49
C GLY A 408 -9.58 24.03 -17.44
N SER A 409 -8.79 23.42 -16.54
CA SER A 409 -7.93 24.15 -15.61
C SER A 409 -6.50 23.58 -15.57
N GLU A 410 -5.50 24.45 -15.70
CA GLU A 410 -4.09 24.08 -15.58
C GLU A 410 -3.63 23.92 -14.13
N THR A 411 -4.40 24.44 -13.17
CA THR A 411 -4.01 24.48 -11.75
C THR A 411 -4.97 23.72 -10.84
N SER A 412 -5.99 23.05 -11.38
CA SER A 412 -6.96 22.25 -10.61
C SER A 412 -6.67 20.76 -10.80
N LEU A 413 -6.37 20.07 -9.70
CA LEU A 413 -6.08 18.64 -9.68
C LEU A 413 -7.03 17.91 -8.74
N SER A 414 -7.51 16.76 -9.17
CA SER A 414 -8.13 15.77 -8.30
C SER A 414 -7.09 14.74 -7.86
N LEU A 415 -6.93 14.54 -6.57
CA LEU A 415 -6.08 13.48 -6.04
C LEU A 415 -6.75 12.10 -6.21
N VAL A 416 -6.05 11.18 -6.86
CA VAL A 416 -6.49 9.78 -7.07
C VAL A 416 -5.99 8.88 -5.94
N GLY A 417 -4.77 9.11 -5.47
CA GLY A 417 -4.20 8.47 -4.28
C GLY A 417 -2.67 8.39 -4.29
N ASP A 418 -2.11 7.69 -3.32
CA ASP A 418 -0.66 7.51 -3.17
C ASP A 418 -0.08 6.50 -4.17
N ALA A 419 1.17 6.68 -4.55
CA ALA A 419 1.85 5.80 -5.49
C ALA A 419 3.25 5.42 -5.01
N TYR A 420 3.61 4.16 -5.25
CA TYR A 420 5.00 3.75 -5.34
C TYR A 420 5.44 3.88 -6.79
N VAL A 421 6.63 4.40 -7.04
CA VAL A 421 7.23 4.43 -8.39
C VAL A 421 8.72 4.12 -8.25
N TYR A 422 9.16 3.10 -8.96
CA TYR A 422 10.56 2.70 -8.97
C TYR A 422 11.45 3.80 -9.57
N GLY A 423 12.62 4.04 -8.99
CA GLY A 423 13.56 5.06 -9.47
C GLY A 423 13.29 6.47 -8.94
N ILE A 424 12.23 6.68 -8.15
CA ILE A 424 11.94 7.96 -7.49
C ILE A 424 11.67 7.85 -5.98
N MET A 425 11.55 6.62 -5.49
CA MET A 425 11.42 6.31 -4.08
C MET A 425 12.83 6.21 -3.45
N HIS A 426 12.96 6.25 -2.13
CA HIS A 426 14.24 6.11 -1.41
C HIS A 426 15.32 7.15 -1.73
N GLY A 427 14.92 8.35 -2.21
CA GLY A 427 15.88 9.40 -2.58
C GLY A 427 16.62 9.14 -3.89
N GLU A 428 16.20 8.14 -4.68
CA GLU A 428 16.75 7.84 -6.01
C GLU A 428 16.46 8.94 -7.03
N LEU A 429 15.49 9.82 -6.74
CA LEU A 429 15.26 11.03 -7.51
C LEU A 429 16.37 12.05 -7.17
N GLU A 430 17.38 12.17 -8.03
CA GLU A 430 18.36 13.25 -7.93
C GLU A 430 17.62 14.60 -8.00
N SER A 431 17.88 15.48 -7.02
CA SER A 431 17.17 16.75 -6.79
C SER A 431 17.29 17.80 -7.91
N GLU A 432 17.92 17.46 -9.04
CA GLU A 432 18.09 18.35 -10.17
C GLU A 432 16.81 18.40 -11.02
N GLY A 433 15.99 19.44 -10.81
CA GLY A 433 14.97 19.88 -11.77
C GLY A 433 13.50 19.74 -11.36
N LEU A 434 13.16 19.55 -10.08
CA LEU A 434 11.77 19.65 -9.63
C LEU A 434 11.30 21.12 -9.63
N GLU A 435 10.56 21.51 -10.66
CA GLU A 435 9.85 22.78 -10.70
C GLU A 435 8.49 22.63 -10.01
N PHE A 436 8.27 23.43 -8.97
CA PHE A 436 7.01 23.45 -8.23
C PHE A 436 6.12 24.57 -8.74
N ILE A 437 4.93 24.20 -9.19
CA ILE A 437 3.84 25.12 -9.51
C ILE A 437 2.77 25.03 -8.44
N ARG A 438 2.09 26.14 -8.19
CA ARG A 438 0.99 26.16 -7.23
C ARG A 438 -0.25 25.53 -7.84
N VAL A 439 -0.80 24.50 -7.19
CA VAL A 439 -2.04 23.84 -7.62
C VAL A 439 -3.07 23.85 -6.51
N ARG A 440 -4.31 23.63 -6.92
CA ARG A 440 -5.49 23.48 -6.09
C ARG A 440 -5.95 22.03 -6.13
N LEU A 441 -6.11 21.43 -4.96
CA LEU A 441 -6.77 20.13 -4.83
C LEU A 441 -8.26 20.39 -4.55
N VAL A 442 -9.11 19.88 -5.43
CA VAL A 442 -10.58 20.08 -5.41
C VAL A 442 -11.33 18.83 -5.06
#